data_AF-A0A243CZK1-F1
#
_entry.id   AF-A0A243CZK1-F1
#
_cell.length_a   1.000
_cell.length_b   1.000
_cell.length_c   1.000
_cell.angle_alpha   90.00
_cell.angle_beta   90.00
_cell.angle_gamma   90.00
#
_symmetry.space_group_name_H-M   'P 1'
#
loop_
_entity.id
_entity.type
_entity.pdbx_description
1 polymer ?
#
loop_
_entity_poly.entity_id
_entity_poly.type
_entity_poly.pdbx_seq_one_letter_code
_entity_poly.pdbx_strand_id
1 'polypeptide(L)' 'MGKFSPKEKLQIVKQYFNGVDGGKRIAKSLGIHSSVIYQWVKQYEAFLEKAFEK' A
#
# COMPACT_ATOMS: atom_id res chain seq x y z
N MET A 1 -3.63 -10.03 -15.62
CA MET A 1 -4.71 -9.54 -14.73
C MET A 1 -4.14 -9.40 -13.33
N GLY A 2 -3.92 -8.18 -12.87
CA GLY A 2 -3.32 -7.92 -11.55
C GLY A 2 -4.30 -8.32 -10.45
N LYS A 3 -3.83 -9.10 -9.46
CA LYS A 3 -4.64 -9.58 -8.32
C LYS A 3 -5.31 -8.46 -7.49
N PHE A 4 -4.97 -7.19 -7.71
CA PHE A 4 -5.47 -6.06 -6.93
C PHE A 4 -5.77 -4.85 -7.82
N SER A 5 -6.98 -4.33 -7.71
CA SER A 5 -7.41 -3.07 -8.32
C SER A 5 -6.73 -1.86 -7.67
N PRO A 6 -6.63 -0.69 -8.35
CA PRO A 6 -6.04 0.51 -7.76
C PRO A 6 -6.67 0.93 -6.43
N LYS A 7 -8.00 0.80 -6.30
CA LYS A 7 -8.75 1.09 -5.07
C LYS A 7 -8.39 0.16 -3.92
N GLU A 8 -8.17 -1.12 -4.22
CA GLU A 8 -7.75 -2.13 -3.22
C GLU A 8 -6.34 -1.84 -2.73
N LYS A 9 -5.41 -1.53 -3.64
CA LYS A 9 -4.04 -1.12 -3.28
C LYS A 9 -4.04 0.10 -2.36
N LEU A 10 -4.85 1.11 -2.66
CA LEU A 10 -5.03 2.30 -1.81
C LEU A 10 -5.59 1.94 -0.42
N GLN A 11 -6.58 1.06 -0.34
CA GLN A 11 -7.12 0.61 0.95
C GLN A 11 -6.07 -0.11 1.79
N ILE A 12 -5.26 -0.95 1.14
CA ILE A 12 -4.17 -1.69 1.76
C ILE A 12 -3.08 -0.75 2.29
N VAL A 13 -2.66 0.24 1.49
CA VAL A 13 -1.70 1.26 1.91
C VAL A 13 -2.25 2.11 3.06
N LYS A 14 -3.53 2.49 3.02
CA LYS A 14 -4.17 3.19 4.14
C LYS A 14 -4.23 2.36 5.42
N GLN A 15 -4.52 1.06 5.33
CA GLN A 15 -4.46 0.15 6.48
C GLN A 15 -3.05 0.07 7.07
N TYR A 16 -2.02 0.05 6.22
CA TYR A 16 -0.63 0.10 6.65
C TYR A 16 -0.33 1.36 7.48
N PHE A 17 -0.77 2.54 7.01
CA PHE A 17 -0.60 3.81 7.74
C PHE A 17 -1.45 3.92 9.01
N ASN A 18 -2.62 3.27 9.05
CA ASN A 18 -3.50 3.31 10.22
C ASN A 18 -2.95 2.49 11.41
N GLY A 19 -1.82 1.79 11.24
CA GLY A 19 -1.12 1.07 12.32
C GLY A 19 -1.81 -0.18 12.84
N VAL A 20 -3.01 -0.51 12.33
CA VAL A 20 -3.81 -1.68 12.77
C VAL A 20 -3.12 -3.00 12.42
N ASP A 21 -2.43 -3.06 11.29
CA ASP A 21 -1.62 -4.20 10.89
C ASP A 21 -0.32 -3.73 10.19
N GLY A 22 0.82 -4.21 10.66
CA GLY A 22 2.10 -3.98 9.98
C GLY A 22 2.12 -4.65 8.60
N GLY A 23 2.91 -4.12 7.65
CA GLY A 23 2.95 -4.60 6.26
C GLY A 23 3.19 -6.11 6.09
N LYS A 24 3.86 -6.77 7.06
CA LYS A 24 4.02 -8.23 7.09
C LYS A 24 2.71 -8.99 7.37
N ARG A 25 1.86 -8.49 8.27
CA ARG A 25 0.56 -9.08 8.62
C ARG A 25 -0.42 -8.93 7.46
N ILE A 26 -0.49 -7.74 6.87
CA ILE A 26 -1.32 -7.48 5.69
C ILE A 26 -0.89 -8.38 4.53
N ALA A 27 0.41 -8.45 4.25
CA ALA A 27 0.93 -9.31 3.19
C ALA A 27 0.60 -10.80 3.42
N LYS A 28 0.70 -11.28 4.67
CA LYS A 28 0.31 -12.65 5.04
C LYS A 28 -1.18 -12.92 4.81
N SER A 29 -2.06 -11.98 5.20
CA SER A 29 -3.51 -12.08 4.98
C SER A 29 -3.86 -12.14 3.49
N LEU A 30 -3.14 -11.38 2.68
CA LEU A 30 -3.33 -11.30 1.23
C LEU A 30 -2.60 -12.40 0.45
N GLY A 31 -1.79 -13.24 1.11
CA GLY A 31 -0.95 -14.25 0.47
C GLY A 31 0.09 -13.67 -0.50
N ILE A 32 0.57 -12.45 -0.23
CA ILE A 32 1.61 -11.78 -1.02
C ILE A 32 2.86 -11.56 -0.19
N HIS A 33 3.95 -11.20 -0.86
CA HIS A 33 5.18 -10.81 -0.19
C HIS A 33 5.07 -9.36 0.34
N SER A 34 5.64 -9.10 1.52
CA SER A 34 5.60 -7.77 2.15
C SER A 34 6.29 -6.69 1.30
N SER A 35 7.27 -7.05 0.46
CA SER A 35 7.91 -6.13 -0.49
C SER A 35 6.89 -5.45 -1.42
N VAL A 36 5.80 -6.13 -1.77
CA VAL A 36 4.74 -5.58 -2.63
C VAL A 36 4.00 -4.44 -1.91
N ILE A 37 3.74 -4.60 -0.62
CA ILE A 37 3.12 -3.55 0.21
C ILE A 37 4.05 -2.34 0.30
N TYR A 38 5.34 -2.56 0.56
CA TYR A 38 6.32 -1.47 0.61
C TYR A 38 6.43 -0.71 -0.71
N GLN A 39 6.33 -1.40 -1.86
CA GLN A 39 6.31 -0.74 -3.16
C GLN A 39 5.08 0.15 -3.34
N TRP A 40 3.90 -0.30 -2.92
CA TRP A 40 2.68 0.51 -3.01
C TRP A 40 2.71 1.71 -2.07
N VAL A 41 3.26 1.54 -0.86
CA VAL A 41 3.49 2.65 0.08
C VAL A 41 4.39 3.70 -0.55
N LYS A 42 5.55 3.31 -1.11
CA LYS A 42 6.45 4.25 -1.80
C LYS A 42 5.78 4.98 -2.96
N GLN A 43 4.98 4.28 -3.77
CA GLN A 43 4.24 4.91 -4.87
C GLN A 43 3.21 5.91 -4.36
N TYR A 44 2.57 5.62 -3.24
CA TYR A 44 1.60 6.50 -2.61
C TYR A 44 2.27 7.75 -2.04
N GLU A 45 3.40 7.61 -1.35
CA GLU A 45 4.19 8.74 -0.83
C GLU A 45 4.66 9.66 -1.97
N ALA A 46 5.24 9.09 -3.04
CA ALA A 46 5.68 9.86 -4.20
C ALA A 46 4.52 10.58 -4.92
N PHE A 47 3.32 10.00 -4.90
CA PHE A 47 2.12 10.65 -5.42
C PHE A 47 1.65 11.80 -4.52
N LEU A 48 1.74 11.65 -3.20
CA LEU A 48 1.44 12.72 -2.25
C LEU A 48 2.42 13.89 -2.39
N GLU A 49 3.72 13.63 -2.45
CA GLU A 49 4.74 14.68 -2.66
C GLU A 49 4.43 15.54 -3.89
N LYS A 50 4.12 14.88 -5.01
CA LYS A 50 3.66 15.55 -6.24
C LYS A 50 2.35 16.31 -6.08
N ALA A 51 1.45 15.86 -5.20
CA ALA A 51 0.18 16.53 -4.93
C ALA A 51 0.35 17.81 -4.10
N PHE A 52 1.44 17.93 -3.32
CA PHE A 52 1.76 19.11 -2.51
C PHE A 52 2.63 20.15 -3.24
N GLU A 53 3.21 19.81 -4.39
CA GLU A 53 4.08 20.69 -5.18
C GLU A 53 3.32 21.72 -6.05
N LYS A 54 2.08 22.09 -5.67
CA LYS A 54 1.20 22.99 -6.44
C LYS A 54 1.01 24.36 -5.78
#